data_AF-A0A946ETL2-F1
#
_entry.id   AF-A0A946ETL2-F1
#
_cell.length_a   1.000
_cell.length_b   1.000
_cell.length_c   1.000
_cell.angle_alpha   90.00
_cell.angle_beta   90.00
_cell.angle_gamma   90.00
#
_symmetry.space_group_name_H-M   'P 1'
#
loop_
_entity.id
_entity.type
_entity.pdbx_description
1 polymer ?
#
loop_
_entity_poly.entity_id
_entity_poly.type
_entity_poly.pdbx_seq_one_letter_code
_entity_poly.pdbx_strand_id
1 'polypeptide(L)'
;MSGRARDIVRQAPAAIAPALLLVAAVLIGLRWWPVADEPIQERMTVVEQAKPEPKPEAKPETPSAMHSARAVRVILPPPPAASEPTASELSAPEKTVEMSALRPTPPVRTKPAEPKQVRALQPVATAKPAAVQSEAPSQIAIKPLRVKQIEPKDPASKPAASPNRVEFTKTVDAGRTTEREGRPLLRLLEHGSGPDIEIAWPKDPRESARLYRVLTRCHGVRIALALGNRLITNGGRPVDSDRVSGFMRRPTGRMLADERRDLSAIAARGGLDQAVPVRLFPRRFDARLLGGLRRLLGKDYRRGGTIHARYELEGGSVVISKVTADGRALDGRIVVPSPRRCEEA
;
A
#
# COMPACT_ATOMS: atom_id res chain seq x y z
N MET A 1 -59.92 18.83 -46.42
CA MET A 1 -58.75 19.31 -45.64
C MET A 1 -58.67 18.47 -44.37
N SER A 2 -57.49 17.88 -44.10
CA SER A 2 -57.13 16.98 -42.98
C SER A 2 -57.94 15.68 -42.85
N GLY A 3 -57.37 14.47 -42.85
CA GLY A 3 -55.97 14.06 -42.77
C GLY A 3 -55.78 13.04 -41.63
N ARG A 4 -55.33 11.83 -42.01
CA ARG A 4 -54.74 10.73 -41.22
C ARG A 4 -55.72 9.82 -40.47
N ALA A 5 -55.94 8.55 -40.85
CA ALA A 5 -55.05 7.41 -41.14
C ALA A 5 -54.59 6.65 -39.88
N ARG A 6 -54.89 5.34 -39.88
CA ARG A 6 -54.11 4.21 -39.30
C ARG A 6 -54.12 4.09 -37.76
N ASP A 7 -54.23 2.94 -37.08
CA ASP A 7 -54.07 1.52 -37.41
C ASP A 7 -54.87 0.66 -36.37
N ILE A 8 -55.56 -0.39 -36.82
CA ILE A 8 -55.28 -1.82 -36.58
C ILE A 8 -54.86 -2.17 -35.13
N VAL A 9 -55.83 -2.65 -34.34
CA VAL A 9 -55.57 -3.48 -33.14
C VAL A 9 -56.16 -4.86 -33.40
N ARG A 10 -55.31 -5.83 -33.73
CA ARG A 10 -55.63 -7.26 -33.80
C ARG A 10 -55.10 -7.97 -32.55
N GLN A 11 -56.04 -8.53 -31.80
CA GLN A 11 -56.05 -9.86 -31.15
C GLN A 11 -54.72 -10.57 -30.83
N ALA A 12 -54.55 -10.97 -29.56
CA ALA A 12 -54.30 -12.35 -29.18
C ALA A 12 -54.74 -12.63 -27.72
N PRO A 13 -55.23 -13.84 -27.41
CA PRO A 13 -55.90 -14.19 -26.15
C PRO A 13 -54.99 -14.79 -25.07
N ALA A 14 -55.57 -14.86 -23.87
CA ALA A 14 -55.13 -15.56 -22.67
C ALA A 14 -54.81 -17.06 -22.89
N ALA A 15 -53.90 -17.62 -22.09
CA ALA A 15 -54.24 -18.54 -20.98
C ALA A 15 -53.07 -19.50 -20.57
N ILE A 16 -53.16 -20.00 -19.32
CA ILE A 16 -52.60 -21.26 -18.75
C ILE A 16 -51.08 -21.25 -18.45
N ALA A 17 -50.52 -21.52 -17.25
CA ALA A 17 -50.97 -22.09 -15.97
C ALA A 17 -50.02 -21.71 -14.81
N PRO A 18 -50.49 -21.72 -13.55
CA PRO A 18 -49.66 -21.91 -12.36
C PRO A 18 -49.69 -23.37 -11.89
N ALA A 19 -48.53 -23.98 -11.65
CA ALA A 19 -48.44 -25.28 -10.98
C ALA A 19 -47.83 -25.10 -9.59
N LEU A 20 -48.70 -25.23 -8.60
CA LEU A 20 -48.43 -25.30 -7.17
C LEU A 20 -48.36 -26.77 -6.74
N LEU A 21 -47.54 -27.02 -5.70
CA LEU A 21 -47.71 -27.98 -4.61
C LEU A 21 -47.20 -29.44 -4.72
N LEU A 22 -46.57 -29.82 -3.60
CA LEU A 22 -46.42 -31.15 -2.97
C LEU A 22 -45.19 -31.99 -3.30
N VAL A 23 -44.11 -31.77 -2.53
CA VAL A 23 -43.55 -32.87 -1.70
C VAL A 23 -43.31 -32.33 -0.28
N ALA A 24 -44.06 -32.90 0.65
CA ALA A 24 -43.98 -32.66 2.07
C ALA A 24 -42.88 -33.52 2.74
N ALA A 25 -42.45 -33.05 3.90
CA ALA A 25 -41.99 -33.85 5.04
C ALA A 25 -40.68 -34.66 4.93
N VAL A 26 -39.55 -34.02 5.28
CA VAL A 26 -38.50 -34.64 6.10
C VAL A 26 -38.04 -33.61 7.14
N LEU A 27 -38.90 -33.36 8.13
CA LEU A 27 -38.53 -32.84 9.44
C LEU A 27 -38.67 -34.01 10.41
N ILE A 28 -37.59 -34.39 11.07
CA ILE A 28 -37.50 -34.92 12.45
C ILE A 28 -36.03 -35.32 12.64
N GLY A 29 -35.34 -34.73 13.63
CA GLY A 29 -34.15 -35.36 14.21
C GLY A 29 -32.85 -34.58 14.22
N LEU A 30 -32.84 -33.28 14.52
CA LEU A 30 -31.62 -32.61 15.01
C LEU A 30 -31.92 -31.87 16.33
N ARG A 31 -32.09 -32.71 17.35
CA ARG A 31 -31.44 -32.64 18.68
C ARG A 31 -31.11 -31.22 19.16
N TRP A 32 -32.07 -30.65 19.89
CA TRP A 32 -31.85 -29.56 20.82
C TRP A 32 -30.78 -29.98 21.84
N TRP A 33 -29.68 -29.25 21.87
CA TRP A 33 -28.65 -29.36 22.90
C TRP A 33 -28.97 -28.30 23.96
N PRO A 34 -29.18 -28.68 25.24
CA PRO A 34 -29.40 -27.70 26.28
C PRO A 34 -28.10 -26.93 26.54
N VAL A 35 -28.17 -25.61 26.38
CA VAL A 35 -27.17 -24.68 26.93
C VAL A 35 -27.42 -24.64 28.43
N ALA A 36 -26.47 -25.16 29.20
CA ALA A 36 -26.45 -25.00 30.64
C ALA A 36 -26.08 -23.54 30.94
N ASP A 37 -27.00 -22.85 31.62
CA ASP A 37 -26.74 -21.60 32.35
C ASP A 37 -25.77 -21.91 33.50
N GLU A 38 -24.50 -21.49 33.37
CA GLU A 38 -23.62 -21.36 34.52
C GLU A 38 -23.76 -19.94 35.09
N PRO A 39 -24.06 -19.79 36.39
CA PRO A 39 -24.11 -18.48 37.02
C PRO A 39 -22.70 -17.91 37.14
N ILE A 40 -22.47 -16.79 36.45
CA ILE A 40 -21.28 -15.95 36.60
C ILE A 40 -21.29 -15.41 38.04
N GLN A 41 -20.52 -16.03 38.92
CA GLN A 41 -20.20 -15.44 40.22
C GLN A 41 -19.30 -14.22 40.00
N GLU A 42 -19.88 -13.05 40.25
CA GLU A 42 -19.19 -11.78 40.51
C GLU A 42 -18.18 -11.97 41.65
N ARG A 43 -16.92 -12.24 41.30
CA ARG A 43 -15.79 -11.94 42.18
C ARG A 43 -15.53 -10.45 42.11
N MET A 44 -16.17 -9.71 43.00
CA MET A 44 -15.74 -8.38 43.40
C MET A 44 -14.37 -8.49 44.08
N THR A 45 -13.28 -8.35 43.32
CA THR A 45 -11.99 -8.01 43.91
C THR A 45 -12.01 -6.53 44.26
N VAL A 46 -12.16 -6.28 45.55
CA VAL A 46 -11.87 -5.01 46.22
C VAL A 46 -10.45 -4.59 45.81
N VAL A 47 -10.36 -3.59 44.94
CA VAL A 47 -9.09 -2.90 44.66
C VAL A 47 -8.89 -1.93 45.80
N GLU A 48 -8.01 -2.32 46.71
CA GLU A 48 -7.47 -1.49 47.79
C GLU A 48 -6.88 -0.21 47.19
N GLN A 49 -7.48 0.92 47.57
CA GLN A 49 -7.03 2.25 47.16
C GLN A 49 -5.65 2.52 47.75
N ALA A 50 -4.62 2.43 46.90
CA ALA A 50 -3.28 2.88 47.23
C ALA A 50 -3.29 4.41 47.42
N LYS A 51 -2.98 4.79 48.66
CA LYS A 51 -2.67 6.13 49.17
C LYS A 51 -1.68 6.86 48.25
N PRO A 52 -1.97 8.10 47.81
CA PRO A 52 -1.02 8.87 47.00
C PRO A 52 0.14 9.38 47.87
N GLU A 53 1.35 8.90 47.59
CA GLU A 53 2.58 9.46 48.15
C GLU A 53 2.97 10.80 47.48
N PRO A 54 3.59 11.72 48.25
CA PRO A 54 3.84 13.08 47.83
C PRO A 54 4.96 13.23 46.80
N LYS A 55 4.71 14.15 45.88
CA LYS A 55 5.58 14.65 44.81
C LYS A 55 6.89 15.25 45.38
N PRO A 56 8.08 14.75 45.02
CA PRO A 56 9.33 15.44 45.31
C PRO A 56 9.59 16.53 44.27
N GLU A 57 9.61 17.76 44.79
CA GLU A 57 10.08 18.98 44.18
C GLU A 57 11.61 18.96 44.09
N ALA A 58 12.18 19.10 42.89
CA ALA A 58 13.62 19.25 42.70
C ALA A 58 13.94 20.30 41.63
N LYS A 59 14.92 21.11 41.98
CA LYS A 59 15.40 22.39 41.44
C LYS A 59 15.88 22.39 39.98
N PRO A 60 15.99 23.59 39.36
CA PRO A 60 16.59 23.78 38.05
C PRO A 60 18.13 23.76 38.13
N GLU A 61 18.77 22.96 37.27
CA GLU A 61 20.21 23.00 37.03
C GLU A 61 20.53 23.65 35.68
N THR A 62 21.45 24.61 35.77
CA THR A 62 22.06 25.49 34.78
C THR A 62 22.90 24.71 33.74
N PRO A 63 23.06 25.20 32.49
CA PRO A 63 23.79 24.49 31.45
C PRO A 63 25.32 24.66 31.61
N SER A 64 26.08 23.58 31.44
CA SER A 64 27.54 23.66 31.37
C SER A 64 28.16 22.72 30.35
N ALA A 65 29.06 23.32 29.56
CA ALA A 65 30.28 22.78 28.97
C ALA A 65 30.22 21.74 27.84
N MET A 66 30.49 22.27 26.64
CA MET A 66 31.37 21.74 25.60
C MET A 66 32.11 20.45 25.96
N HIS A 67 31.89 19.40 25.16
CA HIS A 67 32.82 18.27 25.08
C HIS A 67 33.32 18.08 23.66
N SER A 68 34.65 18.08 23.61
CA SER A 68 35.55 18.02 22.47
C SER A 68 35.44 16.70 21.70
N ALA A 69 35.45 16.79 20.38
CA ALA A 69 35.43 15.65 19.47
C ALA A 69 36.77 14.90 19.51
N ARG A 70 36.77 13.69 20.10
CA ARG A 70 37.85 12.71 19.92
C ARG A 70 37.60 11.92 18.63
N ALA A 71 38.51 12.05 17.68
CA ALA A 71 38.54 11.20 16.48
C ALA A 71 38.86 9.76 16.87
N VAL A 72 37.89 8.86 16.71
CA VAL A 72 38.07 7.40 16.82
C VAL A 72 38.59 6.89 15.49
N ARG A 73 39.82 6.39 15.45
CA ARG A 73 40.35 5.66 14.29
C ARG A 73 39.80 4.24 14.33
N VAL A 74 38.95 3.91 13.38
CA VAL A 74 38.46 2.55 13.12
C VAL A 74 39.54 1.80 12.35
N ILE A 75 40.19 0.84 12.99
CA ILE A 75 41.10 -0.12 12.35
C ILE A 75 40.23 -1.27 11.83
N LEU A 76 40.14 -1.41 10.52
CA LEU A 76 39.43 -2.53 9.88
C LEU A 76 40.26 -3.81 9.99
N PRO A 77 39.66 -4.97 10.33
CA PRO A 77 40.34 -6.25 10.26
C PRO A 77 40.70 -6.60 8.80
N PRO A 78 41.81 -7.32 8.57
CA PRO A 78 42.22 -7.74 7.24
C PRO A 78 41.17 -8.67 6.61
N PRO A 79 40.98 -8.60 5.28
CA PRO A 79 40.02 -9.43 4.57
C PRO A 79 40.39 -10.92 4.69
N PRO A 80 39.40 -11.81 4.87
CA PRO A 80 39.64 -13.26 4.90
C PRO A 80 40.17 -13.73 3.54
N ALA A 81 41.20 -14.59 3.58
CA ALA A 81 41.81 -15.17 2.39
C ALA A 81 40.78 -15.97 1.58
N ALA A 82 40.72 -15.69 0.28
CA ALA A 82 39.89 -16.40 -0.67
C ALA A 82 40.31 -17.88 -0.72
N SER A 83 39.40 -18.77 -0.33
CA SER A 83 39.56 -20.21 -0.47
C SER A 83 39.14 -20.60 -1.89
N GLU A 84 40.06 -21.19 -2.65
CA GLU A 84 39.77 -21.77 -3.96
C GLU A 84 38.84 -22.99 -3.80
N PRO A 85 37.79 -23.14 -4.63
CA PRO A 85 36.96 -24.34 -4.60
C PRO A 85 37.69 -25.52 -5.23
N THR A 86 38.04 -26.49 -4.40
CA THR A 86 38.47 -27.83 -4.81
C THR A 86 37.33 -28.54 -5.53
N ALA A 87 37.56 -28.91 -6.79
CA ALA A 87 36.72 -29.82 -7.53
C ALA A 87 36.94 -31.26 -7.01
N SER A 88 35.86 -31.92 -6.62
CA SER A 88 35.78 -33.39 -6.48
C SER A 88 34.38 -33.78 -6.94
N GLU A 89 34.25 -34.26 -8.17
CA GLU A 89 34.46 -35.64 -8.62
C GLU A 89 33.29 -36.56 -8.21
N LEU A 90 32.45 -36.79 -9.23
CA LEU A 90 31.72 -38.01 -9.58
C LEU A 90 31.56 -39.10 -8.50
N SER A 91 30.30 -39.48 -8.24
CA SER A 91 29.84 -40.87 -8.38
C SER A 91 28.31 -40.94 -8.37
N ALA A 92 27.77 -41.58 -9.43
CA ALA A 92 26.39 -42.04 -9.53
C ALA A 92 26.18 -43.33 -8.72
N PRO A 93 24.93 -43.82 -8.56
CA PRO A 93 24.44 -44.76 -9.57
C PRO A 93 22.99 -44.57 -10.02
N GLU A 94 22.73 -45.18 -11.16
CA GLU A 94 21.52 -45.22 -11.97
C GLU A 94 20.25 -45.68 -11.25
N LYS A 95 19.13 -45.05 -11.63
CA LYS A 95 17.86 -45.79 -11.76
C LYS A 95 17.10 -45.31 -13.00
N THR A 96 17.14 -46.16 -14.01
CA THR A 96 16.55 -46.01 -15.33
C THR A 96 15.03 -45.91 -15.24
N VAL A 97 14.47 -44.77 -15.67
CA VAL A 97 13.05 -44.67 -16.06
C VAL A 97 13.05 -44.24 -17.51
N GLU A 98 12.53 -45.14 -18.35
CA GLU A 98 12.43 -45.01 -19.79
C GLU A 98 11.38 -43.94 -20.14
N MET A 99 11.85 -42.78 -20.59
CA MET A 99 11.01 -41.72 -21.16
C MET A 99 11.36 -41.60 -22.64
N SER A 100 10.36 -41.83 -23.50
CA SER A 100 10.47 -41.68 -24.95
C SER A 100 11.00 -40.29 -25.32
N ALA A 101 12.15 -40.27 -25.98
CA ALA A 101 12.83 -39.07 -26.41
C ALA A 101 12.08 -38.38 -27.57
N LEU A 102 11.61 -37.15 -27.30
CA LEU A 102 11.42 -36.17 -28.34
C LEU A 102 12.79 -35.79 -28.91
N ARG A 103 12.94 -35.92 -30.23
CA ARG A 103 14.18 -35.59 -30.95
C ARG A 103 14.59 -34.13 -30.66
N PRO A 104 15.83 -33.88 -30.16
CA PRO A 104 16.34 -32.53 -30.04
C PRO A 104 16.61 -31.94 -31.42
N THR A 105 16.11 -30.74 -31.67
CA THR A 105 16.49 -29.91 -32.82
C THR A 105 17.96 -29.51 -32.69
N PRO A 106 18.72 -29.51 -33.80
CA PRO A 106 20.14 -29.16 -33.78
C PRO A 106 20.35 -27.70 -33.37
N PRO A 107 21.41 -27.39 -32.60
CA PRO A 107 21.72 -26.03 -32.21
C PRO A 107 22.11 -25.20 -33.43
N VAL A 108 21.39 -24.10 -33.64
CA VAL A 108 21.73 -23.08 -34.62
C VAL A 108 23.02 -22.40 -34.16
N ARG A 109 24.14 -22.67 -34.85
CA ARG A 109 25.38 -21.90 -34.74
C ARG A 109 25.15 -20.49 -35.28
N THR A 110 24.84 -19.54 -34.41
CA THR A 110 24.95 -18.12 -34.73
C THR A 110 26.42 -17.72 -34.72
N LYS A 111 26.89 -17.15 -35.84
CA LYS A 111 28.24 -16.60 -35.99
C LYS A 111 28.46 -15.48 -34.95
N PRO A 112 29.61 -15.42 -34.26
CA PRO A 112 29.98 -14.30 -33.41
C PRO A 112 29.96 -12.99 -34.20
N ALA A 113 29.16 -12.03 -33.73
CA ALA A 113 29.14 -10.68 -34.26
C ALA A 113 30.43 -9.97 -33.88
N GLU A 114 31.04 -9.33 -34.88
CA GLU A 114 32.27 -8.56 -34.78
C GLU A 114 32.12 -7.39 -33.79
N PRO A 115 33.07 -7.17 -32.87
CA PRO A 115 32.96 -6.11 -31.87
C PRO A 115 33.07 -4.73 -32.53
N LYS A 116 31.96 -3.99 -32.54
CA LYS A 116 31.98 -2.56 -32.90
C LYS A 116 32.80 -1.79 -31.87
N GLN A 117 33.89 -1.17 -32.33
CA GLN A 117 34.72 -0.28 -31.54
C GLN A 117 33.88 0.82 -30.89
N VAL A 118 33.85 0.82 -29.56
CA VAL A 118 33.21 1.85 -28.76
C VAL A 118 34.14 3.07 -28.76
N ARG A 119 33.70 4.14 -29.43
CA ARG A 119 34.41 5.42 -29.47
C ARG A 119 34.42 6.02 -28.06
N ALA A 120 35.61 6.25 -27.52
CA ALA A 120 35.78 6.91 -26.22
C ALA A 120 35.11 8.29 -26.23
N LEU A 121 34.20 8.51 -25.27
CA LEU A 121 33.57 9.81 -25.06
C LEU A 121 34.62 10.77 -24.49
N GLN A 122 34.83 11.88 -25.18
CA GLN A 122 35.66 12.97 -24.68
C GLN A 122 34.98 13.62 -23.46
N PRO A 123 35.75 13.95 -22.41
CA PRO A 123 35.22 14.65 -21.24
C PRO A 123 34.77 16.06 -21.62
N VAL A 124 33.49 16.37 -21.40
CA VAL A 124 32.95 17.71 -21.51
C VAL A 124 33.58 18.58 -20.43
N ALA A 125 34.27 19.64 -20.85
CA ALA A 125 34.88 20.63 -19.96
C ALA A 125 33.80 21.24 -19.04
N THR A 126 34.03 21.09 -17.74
CA THR A 126 33.25 21.76 -16.68
C THR A 126 33.38 23.27 -16.82
N ALA A 127 32.27 23.92 -17.18
CA ALA A 127 32.14 25.37 -17.12
C ALA A 127 32.23 25.83 -15.66
N LYS A 128 33.14 26.79 -15.44
CA LYS A 128 33.41 27.48 -14.19
C LYS A 128 32.12 28.15 -13.65
N PRO A 129 31.71 27.92 -12.39
CA PRO A 129 30.56 28.60 -11.82
C PRO A 129 30.79 30.11 -11.78
N ALA A 130 29.91 30.86 -12.42
CA ALA A 130 29.82 32.30 -12.25
C ALA A 130 29.38 32.61 -10.81
N ALA A 131 30.09 33.52 -10.15
CA ALA A 131 29.79 34.00 -8.82
C ALA A 131 28.38 34.62 -8.79
N VAL A 132 27.50 34.03 -7.98
CA VAL A 132 26.20 34.61 -7.63
C VAL A 132 26.49 35.82 -6.74
N GLN A 133 26.21 37.01 -7.26
CA GLN A 133 26.20 38.24 -6.49
C GLN A 133 25.05 38.16 -5.48
N SER A 134 25.41 38.23 -4.20
CA SER A 134 24.48 38.32 -3.08
C SER A 134 23.89 39.73 -3.06
N GLU A 135 22.70 39.91 -3.63
CA GLU A 135 21.93 41.14 -3.43
C GLU A 135 21.45 41.21 -1.97
N ALA A 136 21.78 42.32 -1.32
CA ALA A 136 21.40 42.61 0.05
C ALA A 136 19.87 42.75 0.18
N PRO A 137 19.27 42.30 1.30
CA PRO A 137 17.84 42.45 1.51
C PRO A 137 17.50 43.93 1.69
N SER A 138 16.83 44.50 0.67
CA SER A 138 16.26 45.83 0.72
C SER A 138 15.09 45.83 1.70
N GLN A 139 15.25 46.53 2.82
CA GLN A 139 14.23 46.71 3.84
C GLN A 139 13.14 47.63 3.29
N ILE A 140 12.11 47.05 2.67
CA ILE A 140 10.92 47.79 2.30
C ILE A 140 10.16 48.12 3.59
N ALA A 141 10.23 49.38 4.00
CA ALA A 141 9.42 49.94 5.07
C ALA A 141 7.93 49.88 4.67
N ILE A 142 7.23 48.88 5.20
CA ILE A 142 5.78 48.73 5.01
C ILE A 142 5.09 49.79 5.87
N LYS A 143 4.54 50.81 5.21
CA LYS A 143 3.61 51.76 5.85
C LYS A 143 2.37 50.98 6.34
N PRO A 144 1.95 51.14 7.60
CA PRO A 144 0.73 50.51 8.09
C PRO A 144 -0.47 51.15 7.39
N LEU A 145 -1.12 50.38 6.50
CA LEU A 145 -2.44 50.75 5.98
C LEU A 145 -3.43 50.68 7.14
N ARG A 146 -4.02 51.83 7.47
CA ARG A 146 -5.20 51.94 8.34
C ARG A 146 -6.32 51.07 7.75
N VAL A 147 -6.56 49.93 8.38
CA VAL A 147 -7.73 49.10 8.13
C VAL A 147 -8.94 49.88 8.62
N LYS A 148 -9.77 50.33 7.67
CA LYS A 148 -11.09 50.88 7.95
C LYS A 148 -11.92 49.71 8.48
N GLN A 149 -12.32 49.79 9.75
CA GLN A 149 -13.14 48.80 10.44
C GLN A 149 -14.50 48.73 9.72
N ILE A 150 -14.68 47.68 8.92
CA ILE A 150 -15.95 47.39 8.25
C ILE A 150 -16.82 46.66 9.29
N GLU A 151 -17.94 47.29 9.61
CA GLU A 151 -19.02 46.76 10.44
C GLU A 151 -19.46 45.37 9.93
N PRO A 152 -19.58 44.34 10.79
CA PRO A 152 -20.05 43.03 10.38
C PRO A 152 -21.56 43.10 10.12
N LYS A 153 -21.94 43.25 8.86
CA LYS A 153 -23.30 43.01 8.41
C LYS A 153 -23.42 41.52 8.09
N ASP A 154 -24.07 40.77 8.98
CA ASP A 154 -24.34 39.34 8.80
C ASP A 154 -24.95 39.05 7.43
N PRO A 155 -24.22 38.40 6.50
CA PRO A 155 -24.85 37.77 5.37
C PRO A 155 -25.33 36.41 5.84
N ALA A 156 -26.65 36.25 5.90
CA ALA A 156 -27.33 34.97 6.00
C ALA A 156 -26.68 33.98 5.00
N SER A 157 -25.79 33.14 5.51
CA SER A 157 -24.98 32.25 4.71
C SER A 157 -25.85 31.07 4.31
N LYS A 158 -26.33 31.11 3.07
CA LYS A 158 -26.85 29.92 2.38
C LYS A 158 -25.86 28.76 2.57
N PRO A 159 -26.33 27.52 2.80
CA PRO A 159 -25.46 26.36 2.92
C PRO A 159 -24.55 26.27 1.69
N ALA A 160 -23.24 26.44 1.91
CA ALA A 160 -22.24 26.22 0.88
C ALA A 160 -22.36 24.77 0.39
N ALA A 161 -22.66 24.60 -0.89
CA ALA A 161 -22.69 23.31 -1.54
C ALA A 161 -21.37 22.57 -1.26
N SER A 162 -21.48 21.31 -0.83
CA SER A 162 -20.34 20.44 -0.57
C SER A 162 -19.36 20.44 -1.76
N PRO A 163 -18.04 20.40 -1.51
CA PRO A 163 -17.05 20.46 -2.57
C PRO A 163 -17.27 19.31 -3.55
N ASN A 164 -17.46 19.68 -4.82
CA ASN A 164 -17.53 18.85 -6.03
C ASN A 164 -17.12 17.38 -5.81
N ARG A 165 -18.12 16.51 -5.61
CA ARG A 165 -17.92 15.06 -5.75
C ARG A 165 -17.67 14.80 -7.23
N VAL A 166 -16.42 14.56 -7.60
CA VAL A 166 -16.08 14.14 -8.97
C VAL A 166 -16.76 12.79 -9.21
N GLU A 167 -17.77 12.77 -10.07
CA GLU A 167 -18.42 11.54 -10.49
C GLU A 167 -17.49 10.78 -11.43
N PHE A 168 -17.18 9.53 -11.08
CA PHE A 168 -16.35 8.66 -11.91
C PHE A 168 -17.26 7.77 -12.76
N THR A 169 -17.01 7.70 -14.07
CA THR A 169 -17.83 6.84 -14.94
C THR A 169 -17.58 5.35 -14.74
N LYS A 170 -16.40 4.99 -14.21
CA LYS A 170 -16.02 3.59 -13.97
C LYS A 170 -15.62 3.35 -12.53
N THR A 171 -16.40 2.51 -11.83
CA THR A 171 -16.05 2.01 -10.49
C THR A 171 -15.74 0.52 -10.57
N VAL A 172 -14.55 0.12 -10.13
CA VAL A 172 -14.15 -1.29 -10.06
C VAL A 172 -14.17 -1.76 -8.61
N ASP A 173 -15.04 -2.71 -8.29
CA ASP A 173 -15.00 -3.41 -7.00
C ASP A 173 -13.85 -4.42 -6.98
N ALA A 174 -12.88 -4.20 -6.09
CA ALA A 174 -11.71 -5.04 -5.91
C ALA A 174 -11.98 -6.19 -4.92
N GLY A 175 -13.05 -6.94 -5.17
CA GLY A 175 -13.44 -8.14 -4.42
C GLY A 175 -12.63 -9.39 -4.77
N ARG A 176 -13.21 -10.57 -4.49
CA ARG A 176 -12.53 -11.88 -4.67
C ARG A 176 -12.20 -12.22 -6.12
N THR A 177 -13.05 -11.83 -7.07
CA THR A 177 -12.83 -12.07 -8.51
C THR A 177 -11.63 -11.27 -9.00
N THR A 178 -11.60 -9.99 -8.67
CA THR A 178 -10.47 -9.08 -8.92
C THR A 178 -9.17 -9.57 -8.27
N GLU A 179 -9.25 -10.11 -7.04
CA GLU A 179 -8.10 -10.75 -6.39
C GLU A 179 -7.53 -11.93 -7.21
N ARG A 180 -8.38 -12.80 -7.75
CA ARG A 180 -7.95 -13.94 -8.58
C ARG A 180 -7.22 -13.47 -9.84
N GLU A 181 -7.71 -12.42 -10.48
CA GLU A 181 -7.09 -11.82 -11.67
C GLU A 181 -5.76 -11.13 -11.37
N GLY A 182 -5.62 -10.50 -10.20
CA GLY A 182 -4.39 -9.81 -9.83
C GLY A 182 -3.29 -10.70 -9.26
N ARG A 183 -3.60 -11.88 -8.72
CA ARG A 183 -2.59 -12.86 -8.26
C ARG A 183 -1.49 -13.17 -9.28
N PRO A 184 -1.78 -13.48 -10.57
CA PRO A 184 -0.72 -13.68 -11.55
C PRO A 184 0.05 -12.40 -11.88
N LEU A 185 -0.57 -11.22 -11.79
CA LEU A 185 0.10 -9.93 -11.99
C LEU A 185 1.06 -9.61 -10.85
N LEU A 186 0.67 -9.98 -9.63
CA LEU A 186 1.51 -9.87 -8.44
C LEU A 186 2.79 -10.68 -8.60
N ARG A 187 2.67 -11.95 -9.00
CA ARG A 187 3.84 -12.82 -9.25
C ARG A 187 4.74 -12.26 -10.34
N LEU A 188 4.15 -11.74 -11.42
CA LEU A 188 4.90 -11.15 -12.53
C LEU A 188 5.77 -9.99 -12.03
N LEU A 189 5.18 -9.07 -11.25
CA LEU A 189 5.92 -7.95 -10.67
C LEU A 189 6.96 -8.42 -9.64
N GLU A 190 6.70 -9.51 -8.90
CA GLU A 190 7.64 -10.03 -7.88
C GLU A 190 8.89 -10.63 -8.55
N HIS A 191 8.78 -11.02 -9.82
CA HIS A 191 9.91 -11.39 -10.69
C HIS A 191 10.50 -10.20 -11.48
N GLY A 192 10.13 -8.96 -11.14
CA GLY A 192 10.68 -7.75 -11.78
C GLY A 192 10.05 -7.42 -13.14
N SER A 193 8.90 -8.00 -13.48
CA SER A 193 8.21 -7.74 -14.74
C SER A 193 6.89 -7.00 -14.52
N GLY A 194 6.67 -5.88 -15.21
CA GLY A 194 5.40 -5.14 -15.19
C GLY A 194 5.59 -3.64 -15.13
N PRO A 195 4.50 -2.87 -14.95
CA PRO A 195 4.58 -1.42 -14.85
C PRO A 195 5.17 -0.97 -13.51
N ASP A 196 5.77 0.21 -13.49
CA ASP A 196 6.10 0.92 -12.26
C ASP A 196 4.81 1.50 -11.67
N ILE A 197 4.53 1.22 -10.39
CA ILE A 197 3.28 1.62 -9.74
C ILE A 197 3.59 2.52 -8.54
N GLU A 198 3.13 3.76 -8.62
CA GLU A 198 3.23 4.73 -7.55
C GLU A 198 1.84 5.13 -7.06
N ILE A 199 1.59 4.98 -5.76
CA ILE A 199 0.30 5.38 -5.18
C ILE A 199 0.56 6.40 -4.07
N ALA A 200 0.16 7.63 -4.33
CA ALA A 200 0.29 8.74 -3.42
C ALA A 200 -0.68 8.62 -2.24
N TRP A 201 -0.24 9.11 -1.09
CA TRP A 201 -1.08 9.23 0.10
C TRP A 201 -1.90 10.53 0.06
N PRO A 202 -2.98 10.63 0.86
CA PRO A 202 -3.69 11.89 1.07
C PRO A 202 -2.74 13.00 1.53
N LYS A 203 -2.92 14.22 0.99
CA LYS A 203 -2.10 15.38 1.42
C LYS A 203 -2.45 15.82 2.85
N ASP A 204 -3.70 15.64 3.25
CA ASP A 204 -4.15 15.98 4.60
C ASP A 204 -3.58 14.99 5.63
N PRO A 205 -2.90 15.46 6.69
CA PRO A 205 -2.33 14.58 7.71
C PRO A 205 -3.36 13.76 8.48
N ARG A 206 -4.58 14.29 8.70
CA ARG A 206 -5.64 13.59 9.44
C ARG A 206 -6.22 12.47 8.59
N GLU A 207 -6.45 12.71 7.31
CA GLU A 207 -6.87 11.69 6.34
C GLU A 207 -5.81 10.61 6.18
N SER A 208 -4.53 10.99 6.04
CA SER A 208 -3.43 10.02 5.98
C SER A 208 -3.34 9.15 7.24
N ALA A 209 -3.49 9.75 8.43
CA ALA A 209 -3.50 8.98 9.68
C ALA A 209 -4.71 8.03 9.77
N ARG A 210 -5.90 8.47 9.32
CA ARG A 210 -7.09 7.62 9.26
C ARG A 210 -6.92 6.47 8.27
N LEU A 211 -6.41 6.75 7.07
CA LEU A 211 -6.10 5.75 6.05
C LEU A 211 -5.12 4.71 6.59
N TYR A 212 -4.06 5.15 7.27
CA TYR A 212 -3.10 4.24 7.88
C TYR A 212 -3.77 3.28 8.87
N ARG A 213 -4.61 3.79 9.78
CA ARG A 213 -5.34 2.96 10.75
C ARG A 213 -6.28 1.96 10.08
N VAL A 214 -7.00 2.35 9.03
CA VAL A 214 -7.86 1.43 8.27
C VAL A 214 -7.02 0.36 7.57
N LEU A 215 -5.94 0.74 6.90
CA LEU A 215 -5.05 -0.20 6.24
C LEU A 215 -4.44 -1.21 7.21
N THR A 216 -3.99 -0.77 8.39
CA THR A 216 -3.37 -1.66 9.38
C THR A 216 -4.39 -2.58 10.04
N ARG A 217 -5.50 -2.03 10.56
CA ARG A 217 -6.53 -2.80 11.29
C ARG A 217 -7.33 -3.73 10.37
N CYS A 218 -7.67 -3.27 9.17
CA CYS A 218 -8.67 -3.94 8.33
C CYS A 218 -8.06 -4.70 7.17
N HIS A 219 -7.01 -4.15 6.55
CA HIS A 219 -6.38 -4.80 5.42
C HIS A 219 -5.16 -5.64 5.81
N GLY A 220 -4.63 -5.44 7.02
CA GLY A 220 -3.48 -6.18 7.55
C GLY A 220 -2.14 -5.61 7.08
N VAL A 221 -2.11 -4.33 6.72
CA VAL A 221 -0.86 -3.62 6.44
C VAL A 221 -0.05 -3.54 7.72
N ARG A 222 1.27 -3.74 7.62
CA ARG A 222 2.18 -3.66 8.77
C ARG A 222 3.33 -2.74 8.43
N ILE A 223 3.88 -2.07 9.43
CA ILE A 223 5.15 -1.37 9.28
C ILE A 223 6.28 -2.29 9.75
N ALA A 224 7.42 -2.19 9.08
CA ALA A 224 8.61 -2.97 9.37
C ALA A 224 9.86 -2.11 9.17
N LEU A 225 10.95 -2.60 9.74
CA LEU A 225 12.29 -2.13 9.49
C LEU A 225 13.00 -3.13 8.58
N ALA A 226 13.48 -2.66 7.44
CA ALA A 226 14.25 -3.44 6.48
C ALA A 226 15.75 -3.23 6.72
N LEU A 227 16.48 -4.32 6.94
CA LEU A 227 17.93 -4.33 7.15
C LEU A 227 18.54 -5.43 6.27
N GLY A 228 19.12 -5.04 5.13
CA GLY A 228 19.57 -5.98 4.10
C GLY A 228 18.41 -6.84 3.59
N ASN A 229 18.49 -8.16 3.77
CA ASN A 229 17.44 -9.11 3.41
C ASN A 229 16.47 -9.45 4.57
N ARG A 230 16.62 -8.80 5.73
CA ARG A 230 15.79 -9.07 6.92
C ARG A 230 14.71 -8.01 7.07
N LEU A 231 13.49 -8.48 7.38
CA LEU A 231 12.35 -7.64 7.75
C LEU A 231 12.01 -7.86 9.21
N ILE A 232 12.04 -6.79 10.00
CA ILE A 232 11.74 -6.82 11.42
C ILE A 232 10.40 -6.12 11.64
N THR A 233 9.42 -6.84 12.17
CA THR A 233 8.09 -6.30 12.51
C THR A 233 7.88 -6.21 14.02
N ASN A 234 6.84 -5.48 14.42
CA ASN A 234 6.43 -5.45 15.81
C ASN A 234 6.06 -6.88 16.25
N GLY A 235 6.67 -7.35 17.34
CA GLY A 235 6.62 -8.73 17.79
C GLY A 235 7.90 -9.54 17.55
N GLY A 236 8.86 -9.04 16.76
CA GLY A 236 10.17 -9.67 16.56
C GLY A 236 10.12 -10.99 15.79
N ARG A 237 8.94 -11.36 15.28
CA ARG A 237 8.75 -12.57 14.48
C ARG A 237 9.20 -12.30 13.03
N PRO A 238 9.86 -13.27 12.37
CA PRO A 238 10.11 -13.21 10.95
C PRO A 238 8.81 -12.95 10.18
N VAL A 239 8.91 -12.13 9.14
CA VAL A 239 7.78 -11.89 8.24
C VAL A 239 7.60 -13.13 7.38
N ASP A 240 6.38 -13.67 7.40
CA ASP A 240 5.97 -14.71 6.47
C ASP A 240 5.86 -14.10 5.05
N SER A 241 6.89 -14.39 4.24
CA SER A 241 6.99 -13.96 2.84
C SER A 241 5.90 -14.53 1.95
N ASP A 242 5.19 -15.58 2.38
CA ASP A 242 4.07 -16.11 1.62
C ASP A 242 2.79 -15.32 1.79
N ARG A 243 2.67 -14.60 2.92
CA ARG A 243 1.49 -13.79 3.26
C ARG A 243 1.66 -12.32 2.90
N VAL A 244 2.88 -11.82 2.90
CA VAL A 244 3.24 -10.43 2.57
C VAL A 244 3.74 -10.36 1.14
N SER A 245 3.37 -9.32 0.41
CA SER A 245 3.89 -9.11 -0.94
C SER A 245 5.36 -8.66 -0.92
N GLY A 246 6.10 -9.06 -1.95
CA GLY A 246 7.44 -8.52 -2.22
C GLY A 246 7.47 -7.01 -2.46
N PHE A 247 6.33 -6.35 -2.73
CA PHE A 247 6.25 -4.90 -2.90
C PHE A 247 6.32 -4.17 -1.57
N MET A 248 7.53 -3.82 -1.17
CA MET A 248 7.77 -2.94 -0.04
C MET A 248 7.54 -1.49 -0.46
N ARG A 249 6.71 -0.77 0.28
CA ARG A 249 6.48 0.67 0.04
C ARG A 249 7.20 1.48 1.10
N ARG A 250 8.22 2.25 0.69
CA ARG A 250 8.91 3.17 1.61
C ARG A 250 7.98 4.35 1.93
N PRO A 251 7.73 4.67 3.22
CA PRO A 251 7.07 5.91 3.59
C PRO A 251 7.89 7.10 3.08
N THR A 252 7.22 8.07 2.46
CA THR A 252 7.83 9.33 2.01
C THR A 252 7.17 10.51 2.73
N GLY A 253 7.91 11.61 2.86
CA GLY A 253 7.43 12.81 3.54
C GLY A 253 7.41 12.68 5.06
N ARG A 254 6.51 13.43 5.72
CA ARG A 254 6.37 13.44 7.18
C ARG A 254 5.78 12.11 7.65
N MET A 255 6.55 11.39 8.46
CA MET A 255 6.12 10.15 9.10
C MET A 255 4.91 10.38 10.03
N LEU A 256 3.92 9.49 9.96
CA LEU A 256 2.72 9.55 10.79
C LEU A 256 3.07 9.23 12.26
N ALA A 257 2.30 9.79 13.21
CA ALA A 257 2.54 9.55 14.64
C ALA A 257 2.39 8.05 15.01
N ASP A 258 1.36 7.40 14.47
CA ASP A 258 1.11 5.96 14.68
C ASP A 258 2.25 5.12 14.09
N GLU A 259 2.71 5.45 12.87
CA GLU A 259 3.87 4.79 12.24
C GLU A 259 5.14 4.94 13.06
N ARG A 260 5.41 6.16 13.54
CA ARG A 260 6.58 6.45 14.36
C ARG A 260 6.54 5.65 15.65
N ARG A 261 5.38 5.55 16.31
CA ARG A 261 5.20 4.76 17.52
C ARG A 261 5.51 3.28 17.27
N ASP A 262 4.95 2.71 16.20
CA ASP A 262 5.19 1.31 15.84
C ASP A 262 6.66 1.06 15.49
N LEU A 263 7.28 1.97 14.74
CA LEU A 263 8.71 1.89 14.42
C LEU A 263 9.59 2.02 15.66
N SER A 264 9.30 2.93 16.60
CA SER A 264 10.02 3.05 17.87
C SER A 264 9.91 1.78 18.71
N ALA A 265 8.75 1.11 18.70
CA ALA A 265 8.54 -0.15 19.41
C ALA A 265 9.30 -1.34 18.78
N ILE A 266 9.44 -1.33 17.44
CA ILE A 266 10.37 -2.24 16.76
C ILE A 266 11.80 -1.87 17.13
N ALA A 267 12.07 -0.56 17.22
CA ALA A 267 13.42 -0.07 17.31
C ALA A 267 14.12 -0.32 18.64
N ALA A 268 13.35 -0.29 19.72
CA ALA A 268 13.80 -0.60 21.07
C ALA A 268 14.40 -2.01 21.22
N ARG A 269 14.30 -2.88 20.21
CA ARG A 269 14.79 -4.27 20.24
C ARG A 269 16.22 -4.43 19.69
N GLY A 270 16.83 -3.35 19.19
CA GLY A 270 18.27 -3.28 18.86
C GLY A 270 18.64 -3.39 17.37
N GLY A 271 19.80 -2.80 17.02
CA GLY A 271 20.55 -3.01 15.77
C GLY A 271 20.00 -2.36 14.50
N LEU A 272 19.83 -1.03 14.47
CA LEU A 272 18.98 -0.36 13.47
C LEU A 272 19.58 0.88 12.81
N ASP A 273 20.87 1.11 12.99
CA ASP A 273 21.55 2.31 12.50
C ASP A 273 21.51 2.44 10.96
N GLN A 274 21.07 1.38 10.26
CA GLN A 274 20.87 1.33 8.81
C GLN A 274 19.49 0.82 8.38
N ALA A 275 18.56 0.67 9.32
CA ALA A 275 17.26 0.09 9.00
C ALA A 275 16.34 1.10 8.30
N VAL A 276 15.76 0.69 7.17
CA VAL A 276 14.86 1.54 6.39
C VAL A 276 13.41 1.21 6.74
N PRO A 277 12.57 2.18 7.11
CA PRO A 277 11.15 1.93 7.35
C PRO A 277 10.46 1.55 6.04
N VAL A 278 9.68 0.47 6.08
CA VAL A 278 8.89 -0.01 4.95
C VAL A 278 7.49 -0.40 5.41
N ARG A 279 6.50 -0.17 4.53
CA ARG A 279 5.14 -0.66 4.70
C ARG A 279 5.00 -1.97 3.95
N LEU A 280 4.58 -3.00 4.67
CA LEU A 280 4.35 -4.35 4.21
C LEU A 280 2.87 -4.55 3.95
N PHE A 281 2.53 -4.90 2.71
CA PHE A 281 1.15 -5.13 2.30
C PHE A 281 0.89 -6.63 2.14
N PRO A 282 -0.27 -7.14 2.59
CA PRO A 282 -0.61 -8.54 2.36
C PRO A 282 -0.79 -8.84 0.87
N ARG A 283 -0.34 -10.02 0.41
CA ARG A 283 -0.49 -10.43 -1.00
C ARG A 283 -1.93 -10.33 -1.51
N ARG A 284 -2.92 -10.61 -0.64
CA ARG A 284 -4.35 -10.48 -0.98
C ARG A 284 -4.76 -9.03 -1.30
N PHE A 285 -4.19 -8.06 -0.59
CA PHE A 285 -4.51 -6.64 -0.78
C PHE A 285 -3.91 -6.17 -2.10
N ASP A 286 -2.63 -6.46 -2.33
CA ASP A 286 -1.98 -6.07 -3.58
C ASP A 286 -2.58 -6.81 -4.78
N ALA A 287 -2.92 -8.10 -4.67
CA ALA A 287 -3.64 -8.79 -5.74
C ALA A 287 -4.98 -8.11 -6.09
N ARG A 288 -5.75 -7.63 -5.11
CA ARG A 288 -6.99 -6.88 -5.39
C ARG A 288 -6.70 -5.56 -6.09
N LEU A 289 -5.70 -4.81 -5.61
CA LEU A 289 -5.27 -3.57 -6.23
C LEU A 289 -4.84 -3.78 -7.68
N LEU A 290 -3.96 -4.76 -7.95
CA LEU A 290 -3.42 -5.04 -9.28
C LEU A 290 -4.50 -5.58 -10.23
N GLY A 291 -5.42 -6.43 -9.74
CA GLY A 291 -6.58 -6.83 -10.51
C GLY A 291 -7.50 -5.64 -10.84
N GLY A 292 -7.67 -4.73 -9.88
CA GLY A 292 -8.46 -3.51 -10.07
C GLY A 292 -7.87 -2.61 -11.14
N LEU A 293 -6.54 -2.39 -11.08
CA LEU A 293 -5.78 -1.67 -12.09
C LEU A 293 -5.90 -2.35 -13.44
N ARG A 294 -5.76 -3.68 -13.51
CA ARG A 294 -5.95 -4.43 -14.76
C ARG A 294 -7.35 -4.24 -15.34
N ARG A 295 -8.41 -4.26 -14.54
CA ARG A 295 -9.78 -4.02 -15.01
C ARG A 295 -9.98 -2.59 -15.48
N LEU A 296 -9.31 -1.63 -14.84
CA LEU A 296 -9.38 -0.22 -15.21
C LEU A 296 -8.64 0.04 -16.54
N LEU A 297 -7.38 -0.38 -16.65
CA LEU A 297 -6.48 -0.19 -17.80
C LEU A 297 -6.70 -1.19 -18.95
N GLY A 298 -7.31 -2.35 -18.67
CA GLY A 298 -7.48 -3.43 -19.65
C GLY A 298 -6.16 -4.02 -20.15
N LYS A 299 -6.03 -4.09 -21.48
CA LYS A 299 -4.85 -4.67 -22.14
C LYS A 299 -3.59 -3.82 -21.91
N ASP A 300 -3.75 -2.52 -21.71
CA ASP A 300 -2.66 -1.56 -21.60
C ASP A 300 -1.82 -1.73 -20.32
N TYR A 301 -2.34 -2.41 -19.29
CA TYR A 301 -1.63 -2.66 -18.04
C TYR A 301 -0.24 -3.31 -18.24
N ARG A 302 -0.05 -4.15 -19.26
CA ARG A 302 1.21 -4.88 -19.48
C ARG A 302 2.25 -4.13 -20.30
N ARG A 303 1.97 -2.92 -20.78
CA ARG A 303 2.87 -2.21 -21.72
C ARG A 303 4.15 -1.63 -21.10
N GLY A 304 4.47 -1.96 -19.84
CA GLY A 304 5.74 -1.60 -19.21
C GLY A 304 5.87 -0.11 -18.83
N GLY A 305 4.74 0.55 -18.63
CA GLY A 305 4.65 1.98 -18.34
C GLY A 305 4.69 2.34 -16.86
N THR A 306 4.45 3.62 -16.56
CA THR A 306 4.33 4.13 -15.18
C THR A 306 2.85 4.43 -14.87
N ILE A 307 2.38 3.87 -13.76
CA ILE A 307 1.02 4.07 -13.24
C ILE A 307 1.12 4.90 -11.97
N HIS A 308 0.50 6.08 -11.97
CA HIS A 308 0.31 6.85 -10.75
C HIS A 308 -1.14 6.76 -10.28
N ALA A 309 -1.36 6.73 -8.97
CA ALA A 309 -2.69 6.83 -8.39
C ALA A 309 -2.64 7.50 -7.02
N ARG A 310 -3.79 7.65 -6.37
CA ARG A 310 -3.89 8.17 -5.01
C ARG A 310 -4.81 7.29 -4.16
N TYR A 311 -4.38 7.04 -2.92
CA TYR A 311 -5.26 6.48 -1.89
C TYR A 311 -6.19 7.56 -1.34
N GLU A 312 -7.45 7.19 -1.19
CA GLU A 312 -8.50 7.97 -0.55
C GLU A 312 -9.31 7.02 0.36
N LEU A 313 -10.06 7.59 1.32
CA LEU A 313 -11.01 6.85 2.15
C LEU A 313 -12.42 7.34 1.85
N GLU A 314 -13.33 6.42 1.53
CA GLU A 314 -14.75 6.73 1.32
C GLU A 314 -15.59 5.66 2.02
N GLY A 315 -16.47 6.07 2.93
CA GLY A 315 -17.34 5.14 3.66
C GLY A 315 -16.60 3.99 4.36
N GLY A 316 -15.39 4.25 4.90
CA GLY A 316 -14.57 3.22 5.56
C GLY A 316 -13.86 2.25 4.60
N SER A 317 -14.09 2.37 3.28
CA SER A 317 -13.39 1.60 2.26
C SER A 317 -12.17 2.34 1.74
N VAL A 318 -11.14 1.58 1.38
CA VAL A 318 -9.94 2.14 0.72
C VAL A 318 -10.24 2.30 -0.75
N VAL A 319 -10.19 3.53 -1.23
CA VAL A 319 -10.40 3.87 -2.63
C VAL A 319 -9.07 4.26 -3.27
N ILE A 320 -8.83 3.77 -4.49
CA ILE A 320 -7.72 4.20 -5.33
C ILE A 320 -8.33 4.99 -6.48
N SER A 321 -8.00 6.28 -6.54
CA SER A 321 -8.55 7.23 -7.50
C SER A 321 -7.43 8.01 -8.20
N LYS A 322 -7.81 8.91 -9.11
CA LYS A 322 -6.89 9.78 -9.88
C LYS A 322 -5.79 8.95 -10.55
N VAL A 323 -6.21 7.84 -11.16
CA VAL A 323 -5.30 6.90 -11.81
C VAL A 323 -4.83 7.52 -13.12
N THR A 324 -3.52 7.58 -13.31
CA THR A 324 -2.90 7.96 -14.58
C THR A 324 -1.99 6.82 -15.03
N ALA A 325 -1.94 6.57 -16.34
CA ALA A 325 -1.06 5.59 -16.95
C ALA A 325 -0.32 6.26 -18.10
N ASP A 326 1.00 6.30 -18.02
CA ASP A 326 1.87 6.96 -19.00
C ASP A 326 1.46 8.42 -19.23
N GLY A 327 1.17 9.13 -18.14
CA GLY A 327 0.70 10.52 -18.15
C GLY A 327 -0.76 10.72 -18.56
N ARG A 328 -1.47 9.69 -19.06
CA ARG A 328 -2.88 9.78 -19.45
C ARG A 328 -3.77 9.52 -18.25
N ALA A 329 -4.63 10.47 -17.92
CA ALA A 329 -5.64 10.30 -16.88
C ALA A 329 -6.70 9.28 -17.32
N LEU A 330 -7.03 8.37 -16.41
CA LEU A 330 -8.09 7.39 -16.58
C LEU A 330 -9.27 7.80 -15.72
N ASP A 331 -10.44 7.87 -16.35
CA ASP A 331 -11.67 8.06 -15.61
C ASP A 331 -12.07 6.74 -14.95
N GLY A 332 -11.85 6.69 -13.64
CA GLY A 332 -12.35 5.62 -12.80
C GLY A 332 -11.66 5.53 -11.44
N ARG A 333 -12.23 4.66 -10.62
CA ARG A 333 -11.73 4.36 -9.28
C ARG A 333 -11.81 2.87 -8.99
N ILE A 334 -10.95 2.43 -8.09
CA ILE A 334 -10.92 1.07 -7.58
C ILE A 334 -11.31 1.13 -6.11
N VAL A 335 -12.35 0.41 -5.72
CA VAL A 335 -12.80 0.33 -4.33
C VAL A 335 -12.33 -1.01 -3.77
N VAL A 336 -11.47 -0.98 -2.76
CA VAL A 336 -11.05 -2.17 -2.04
C VAL A 336 -11.98 -2.35 -0.84
N PRO A 337 -12.87 -3.35 -0.86
CA PRO A 337 -13.87 -3.52 0.19
C PRO A 337 -13.19 -3.85 1.51
N SER A 338 -13.62 -3.15 2.55
CA SER A 338 -13.26 -3.46 3.94
C SER A 338 -13.93 -4.76 4.36
N PRO A 339 -13.27 -5.61 5.15
CA PRO A 339 -13.95 -6.74 5.78
C PRO A 339 -15.07 -6.23 6.70
N ARG A 340 -16.20 -6.95 6.78
CA ARG A 340 -17.40 -6.54 7.56
C ARG A 340 -17.12 -6.06 8.99
N ARG A 341 -16.07 -6.59 9.64
CA ARG A 341 -15.65 -6.18 10.99
C ARG A 341 -15.03 -4.77 11.05
N CYS A 342 -14.98 -4.06 9.94
CA CYS A 342 -14.35 -2.76 9.78
C CYS A 342 -15.27 -1.70 9.17
N GLU A 343 -16.54 -2.00 8.91
CA GLU A 343 -17.50 -1.03 8.34
C GLU A 343 -17.92 0.06 9.35
N GLU A 344 -17.66 -0.12 10.65
CA GLU A 344 -18.08 0.79 11.73
C GLU A 344 -16.92 1.57 12.41
N ALA A 345 -15.72 1.60 11.81
CA ALA A 345 -14.49 2.12 12.44
C ALA A 345 -14.04 3.55 12.05
#